data_AF-A0A929TLJ7-F1
#
_entry.id   AF-A0A929TLJ7-F1
#
_cell.length_a   1.000
_cell.length_b   1.000
_cell.length_c   1.000
_cell.angle_alpha   90.00
_cell.angle_beta   90.00
_cell.angle_gamma   90.00
#
_symmetry.space_group_name_H-M   'P 1'
#
loop_
_entity.id
_entity.type
_entity.pdbx_description
1 polymer ?
#
loop_
_entity_poly.entity_id
_entity_poly.type
_entity_poly.pdbx_seq_one_letter_code
_entity_poly.pdbx_strand_id
1 'polypeptide(L)'
;MKKRTLVRLVATSCAVVLSCSLLHAGVLPGGSEGAVSYAKGKNSKAVATVSTATDPVVLTGAVIQGGNVVVSAQSPAPPAADDGLYHLLAQNVYENGALGKEVAQAGVGASANFSFPLAKNSANSNLFKKFTVCVKRGGVLTPVSSSRYLTNPEVTATHTAPRAVAGKKGLLPAAELLSGNSLKQLGVKQSIYNVLLGSICSRGGIPYTYNGKTYQFSSGMIAQLDYAFSRMNAQGIQVTAVLLANPGDPSIVHPLSRG
;
A
#
# COMPACT_ATOMS: atom_id res chain seq x y z
N MET A 1 19.72 -52.81 10.26
CA MET A 1 20.16 -51.44 10.58
C MET A 1 20.45 -50.65 9.30
N LYS A 2 19.56 -49.72 8.93
CA LYS A 2 19.82 -48.61 8.00
C LYS A 2 18.79 -47.53 8.31
N LYS A 3 19.26 -46.41 8.90
CA LYS A 3 18.48 -45.20 9.20
C LYS A 3 18.30 -44.37 7.94
N ARG A 4 17.14 -43.71 7.79
CA ARG A 4 16.92 -42.32 7.29
C ARG A 4 15.43 -42.18 6.92
N THR A 5 14.60 -41.48 7.69
CA THR A 5 14.40 -40.01 7.83
C THR A 5 13.05 -39.66 7.21
N LEU A 6 12.10 -39.27 8.08
CA LEU A 6 10.76 -38.81 7.74
C LEU A 6 10.79 -37.60 6.79
N VAL A 7 9.95 -37.64 5.76
CA VAL A 7 9.48 -36.44 5.04
C VAL A 7 7.97 -36.34 5.26
N ARG A 8 7.55 -35.38 6.07
CA ARG A 8 6.14 -34.98 6.25
C ARG A 8 5.76 -34.05 5.10
N LEU A 9 4.95 -34.53 4.17
CA LEU A 9 4.25 -33.71 3.18
C LEU A 9 2.82 -33.50 3.70
N VAL A 10 2.53 -32.33 4.28
CA VAL A 10 1.17 -31.93 4.65
C VAL A 10 0.72 -30.87 3.65
N ALA A 11 -0.01 -31.31 2.62
CA ALA A 11 -0.75 -30.45 1.71
C ALA A 11 -2.21 -30.42 2.16
N THR A 12 -2.59 -29.39 2.92
CA THR A 12 -3.98 -29.15 3.30
C THR A 12 -4.53 -27.99 2.46
N SER A 13 -5.13 -28.34 1.32
CA SER A 13 -5.92 -27.41 0.50
C SER A 13 -7.29 -27.24 1.15
N CYS A 14 -7.56 -26.03 1.66
CA CYS A 14 -8.82 -25.65 2.27
C CYS A 14 -9.77 -25.13 1.18
N ALA A 15 -10.72 -25.96 0.75
CA ALA A 15 -11.87 -25.54 -0.04
C ALA A 15 -13.04 -25.32 0.92
N VAL A 16 -13.42 -24.06 1.17
CA VAL A 16 -14.65 -23.72 1.92
C VAL A 16 -15.73 -23.33 0.93
N VAL A 17 -16.68 -24.25 0.80
CA VAL A 17 -18.01 -24.10 0.23
C VAL A 17 -18.78 -23.06 1.04
N LEU A 18 -19.26 -22.01 0.39
CA LEU A 18 -20.16 -21.02 1.00
C LEU A 18 -21.61 -21.45 0.71
N SER A 19 -22.21 -22.24 1.60
CA SER A 19 -23.64 -22.51 1.60
C SER A 19 -24.39 -21.35 2.24
N CYS A 20 -25.28 -20.75 1.44
CA CYS A 20 -26.25 -19.74 1.83
C CYS A 20 -27.33 -20.36 2.70
N SER A 21 -27.58 -19.81 3.90
CA SER A 21 -28.78 -20.10 4.68
C SER A 21 -29.33 -18.81 5.27
N LEU A 22 -30.50 -18.42 4.77
CA LEU A 22 -31.35 -17.36 5.26
C LEU A 22 -31.72 -17.60 6.73
N LEU A 23 -31.76 -16.55 7.54
CA LEU A 23 -32.67 -16.47 8.68
C LEU A 23 -33.15 -15.03 8.90
N HIS A 24 -34.41 -14.98 9.31
CA HIS A 24 -35.32 -13.85 9.29
C HIS A 24 -34.95 -12.73 10.27
N ALA A 25 -35.21 -11.50 9.84
CA ALA A 25 -35.14 -10.29 10.65
C ALA A 25 -36.30 -10.24 11.66
N GLY A 26 -35.95 -10.10 12.94
CA GLY A 26 -36.85 -9.56 13.96
C GLY A 26 -36.75 -8.03 13.94
N VAL A 27 -37.89 -7.37 13.74
CA VAL A 27 -38.06 -5.91 13.69
C VAL A 27 -38.04 -5.32 15.10
N LEU A 28 -37.27 -4.25 15.32
CA LEU A 28 -37.54 -3.25 16.35
C LEU A 28 -37.38 -1.83 15.75
N PRO A 29 -38.17 -0.85 16.22
CA PRO A 29 -38.53 0.34 15.45
C PRO A 29 -37.78 1.61 15.87
N GLY A 30 -37.58 2.51 14.90
CA GLY A 30 -37.46 3.96 15.14
C GLY A 30 -36.06 4.55 14.92
N GLY A 31 -35.88 5.20 13.77
CA GLY A 31 -34.70 6.03 13.45
C GLY A 31 -34.39 6.00 11.96
N SER A 32 -34.94 6.95 11.20
CA SER A 32 -34.86 7.01 9.74
C SER A 32 -33.48 7.48 9.24
N GLU A 33 -32.68 6.57 8.72
CA GLU A 33 -31.65 6.87 7.72
C GLU A 33 -31.69 5.78 6.64
N GLY A 34 -31.88 6.20 5.39
CA GLY A 34 -32.18 5.32 4.26
C GLY A 34 -31.09 4.26 4.04
N ALA A 35 -31.50 3.00 3.97
CA ALA A 35 -30.65 1.91 3.54
C ALA A 35 -30.24 2.13 2.07
N VAL A 36 -28.99 2.53 1.84
CA VAL A 36 -28.41 2.49 0.49
C VAL A 36 -28.06 1.04 0.18
N SER A 37 -28.92 0.39 -0.59
CA SER A 37 -28.66 -0.93 -1.18
C SER A 37 -27.58 -0.79 -2.26
N TYR A 38 -26.39 -1.36 -2.03
CA TYR A 38 -25.39 -1.51 -3.08
C TYR A 38 -25.77 -2.68 -3.99
N ALA A 39 -26.27 -2.37 -5.18
CA ALA A 39 -26.37 -3.34 -6.26
C ALA A 39 -24.96 -3.77 -6.70
N LYS A 40 -24.72 -5.08 -6.80
CA LYS A 40 -23.48 -5.66 -7.34
C LYS A 40 -23.36 -5.31 -8.83
N GLY A 41 -22.74 -4.17 -9.12
CA GLY A 41 -22.46 -3.72 -10.48
C GLY A 41 -21.53 -4.70 -11.21
N LYS A 42 -22.08 -5.41 -12.21
CA LYS A 42 -21.32 -6.20 -13.19
C LYS A 42 -20.69 -5.25 -14.22
N ASN A 43 -19.61 -4.56 -13.87
CA ASN A 43 -18.79 -3.83 -14.84
C ASN A 43 -17.33 -4.28 -14.75
N SER A 44 -17.07 -5.54 -15.09
CA SER A 44 -15.75 -5.99 -15.51
C SER A 44 -15.51 -5.48 -16.95
N LYS A 45 -15.24 -4.17 -17.09
CA LYS A 45 -14.47 -3.70 -18.23
C LYS A 45 -13.05 -4.22 -18.02
N ALA A 46 -12.66 -5.17 -18.85
CA ALA A 46 -11.29 -5.64 -18.92
C ALA A 46 -10.36 -4.42 -18.97
N VAL A 47 -9.47 -4.31 -17.99
CA VAL A 47 -8.28 -3.48 -18.16
C VAL A 47 -7.60 -4.08 -19.39
N ALA A 48 -7.59 -3.34 -20.49
CA ALA A 48 -6.81 -3.73 -21.66
C ALA A 48 -5.36 -3.84 -21.17
N THR A 49 -4.87 -5.07 -21.01
CA THR A 49 -3.44 -5.32 -21.01
C THR A 49 -2.97 -4.87 -22.38
N VAL A 50 -2.36 -3.69 -22.44
CA VAL A 50 -1.54 -3.31 -23.59
C VAL A 50 -0.57 -4.45 -23.77
N SER A 51 -0.74 -5.17 -24.88
CA SER A 51 0.14 -6.26 -25.28
C SER A 51 1.54 -5.67 -25.37
N THR A 52 2.40 -5.98 -24.40
CA THR A 52 3.79 -5.57 -24.46
C THR A 52 4.49 -6.46 -25.47
N ALA A 53 5.02 -5.85 -26.53
CA ALA A 53 6.29 -6.34 -27.04
C ALA A 53 7.19 -6.53 -25.82
N THR A 54 7.74 -7.75 -25.63
CA THR A 54 8.56 -8.07 -24.46
C THR A 54 9.57 -6.95 -24.23
N ASP A 55 9.44 -6.22 -23.12
CA ASP A 55 10.32 -5.10 -22.83
C ASP A 55 11.77 -5.57 -22.94
N PRO A 56 12.63 -4.88 -23.71
CA PRO A 56 13.99 -5.34 -23.93
C PRO A 56 14.81 -5.34 -22.63
N VAL A 57 14.41 -4.54 -21.63
CA VAL A 57 15.00 -4.52 -20.29
C VAL A 57 13.95 -4.86 -19.23
N VAL A 58 14.29 -5.78 -18.33
CA VAL A 58 13.44 -6.19 -17.21
C VAL A 58 14.08 -5.79 -15.89
N LEU A 59 13.34 -5.02 -15.09
CA LEU A 59 13.72 -4.75 -13.71
C LEU A 59 13.45 -5.99 -12.84
N THR A 60 14.50 -6.63 -12.36
CA THR A 60 14.44 -7.85 -11.55
C THR A 60 14.27 -7.55 -10.07
N GLY A 61 14.74 -6.40 -9.59
CA GLY A 61 14.67 -6.01 -8.19
C GLY A 61 14.70 -4.50 -7.99
N ALA A 62 14.01 -4.04 -6.95
CA ALA A 62 14.11 -2.68 -6.43
C ALA A 62 13.92 -2.76 -4.91
N VAL A 63 15.00 -2.50 -4.17
CA VAL A 63 15.06 -2.68 -2.72
C VAL A 63 15.83 -1.56 -2.04
N ILE A 64 15.51 -1.28 -0.79
CA ILE A 64 16.28 -0.40 0.08
C ILE A 64 17.38 -1.21 0.76
N GLN A 65 18.62 -0.73 0.67
CA GLN A 65 19.81 -1.30 1.31
C GLN A 65 20.72 -0.18 1.81
N GLY A 66 21.07 -0.18 3.10
CA GLY A 66 22.03 0.78 3.67
C GLY A 66 21.66 2.26 3.48
N GLY A 67 20.36 2.59 3.42
CA GLY A 67 19.88 3.97 3.16
C GLY A 67 19.85 4.37 1.68
N ASN A 68 20.26 3.47 0.77
CA ASN A 68 20.15 3.64 -0.67
C ASN A 68 19.02 2.79 -1.24
N VAL A 69 18.56 3.16 -2.42
CA VAL A 69 17.75 2.32 -3.29
C VAL A 69 18.69 1.61 -4.26
N VAL A 70 18.57 0.28 -4.31
CA VAL A 70 19.29 -0.58 -5.24
C VAL A 70 18.28 -1.16 -6.24
N VAL A 71 18.47 -0.87 -7.52
CA VAL A 71 17.64 -1.38 -8.62
C VAL A 71 18.49 -2.25 -9.51
N SER A 72 18.02 -3.46 -9.79
CA SER A 72 18.68 -4.43 -10.68
C SER A 72 17.87 -4.62 -11.94
N ALA A 73 18.55 -4.62 -13.07
CA ALA A 73 17.98 -4.79 -14.39
C ALA A 73 18.73 -5.90 -15.16
N GLN A 74 18.00 -6.62 -16.00
CA GLN A 74 18.54 -7.61 -16.92
C GLN A 74 17.97 -7.40 -18.32
N SER A 75 18.79 -7.68 -19.33
CA SER A 75 18.40 -7.57 -20.73
C SER A 75 19.04 -8.71 -21.53
N PRO A 76 18.24 -9.66 -22.05
CA PRO A 76 18.76 -10.73 -22.90
C PRO A 76 19.38 -10.21 -24.20
N ALA A 77 18.85 -9.10 -24.72
CA ALA A 77 19.35 -8.40 -25.89
C ALA A 77 19.33 -6.89 -25.58
N PRO A 78 20.45 -6.32 -25.07
CA PRO A 78 20.54 -4.92 -24.68
C PRO A 78 20.14 -3.99 -25.83
N PRO A 79 19.17 -3.07 -25.62
CA PRO A 79 18.76 -2.14 -26.66
C PRO A 79 19.91 -1.19 -27.01
N ALA A 80 20.04 -0.85 -28.30
CA ALA A 80 20.94 0.22 -28.72
C ALA A 80 20.55 1.54 -28.04
N ALA A 81 21.58 2.26 -27.59
CA ALA A 81 21.52 3.56 -26.96
C ALA A 81 22.59 4.45 -27.59
N ASP A 82 22.24 5.69 -27.95
CA ASP A 82 23.15 6.60 -28.65
C ASP A 82 24.41 6.93 -27.81
N ASP A 83 24.25 7.00 -26.49
CA ASP A 83 25.31 7.30 -25.53
C ASP A 83 25.82 6.05 -24.78
N GLY A 84 25.30 4.86 -25.12
CA GLY A 84 25.68 3.61 -24.45
C GLY A 84 25.26 3.52 -22.99
N LEU A 85 24.31 4.34 -22.53
CA LEU A 85 23.86 4.37 -21.13
C LEU A 85 22.39 3.96 -20.96
N TYR A 86 22.14 3.23 -19.87
CA TYR A 86 20.83 3.14 -19.24
C TYR A 86 20.64 4.31 -18.28
N HIS A 87 19.52 5.01 -18.43
CA HIS A 87 19.06 6.08 -17.57
C HIS A 87 17.94 5.59 -16.67
N LEU A 88 18.14 5.60 -15.36
CA LEU A 88 17.10 5.22 -14.41
C LEU A 88 16.31 6.45 -13.97
N LEU A 89 15.03 6.48 -14.31
CA LEU A 89 14.11 7.54 -13.92
C LEU A 89 13.31 7.13 -12.69
N ALA A 90 13.30 7.97 -11.66
CA ALA A 90 12.37 7.90 -10.54
C ALA A 90 11.14 8.76 -10.85
N GLN A 91 10.00 8.09 -10.97
CA GLN A 91 8.74 8.67 -11.40
C GLN A 91 7.74 8.73 -10.25
N ASN A 92 6.98 9.82 -10.19
CA ASN A 92 5.73 9.84 -9.43
C ASN A 92 4.76 8.79 -9.97
N VAL A 93 3.79 8.38 -9.14
CA VAL A 93 2.80 7.36 -9.51
C VAL A 93 2.05 7.74 -10.80
N TYR A 94 1.75 9.02 -10.99
CA TYR A 94 1.03 9.57 -12.14
C TYR A 94 1.90 9.85 -13.37
N GLU A 95 3.23 9.82 -13.24
CA GLU A 95 4.17 10.04 -14.36
C GLU A 95 4.40 8.74 -15.12
N ASN A 96 4.59 8.80 -16.44
CA ASN A 96 4.83 7.63 -17.28
C ASN A 96 5.87 7.95 -18.37
N GLY A 97 6.35 6.91 -19.07
CA GLY A 97 7.28 7.07 -20.18
C GLY A 97 8.64 7.61 -19.72
N ALA A 98 9.14 8.66 -20.38
CA ALA A 98 10.40 9.31 -20.06
C ALA A 98 10.27 10.52 -19.09
N LEU A 99 9.13 10.64 -18.40
CA LEU A 99 8.94 11.66 -17.36
C LEU A 99 9.66 11.28 -16.06
N GLY A 100 9.73 12.22 -15.11
CA GLY A 100 10.32 12.02 -13.79
C GLY A 100 11.76 12.53 -13.69
N LYS A 101 12.42 12.20 -12.58
CA LYS A 101 13.78 12.64 -12.30
C LYS A 101 14.76 11.51 -12.55
N GLU A 102 15.81 11.78 -13.30
CA GLU A 102 16.92 10.84 -13.42
C GLU A 102 17.68 10.72 -12.10
N VAL A 103 17.85 9.49 -11.60
CA VAL A 103 18.46 9.21 -10.29
C VAL A 103 19.76 8.44 -10.38
N ALA A 104 20.02 7.73 -11.48
CA ALA A 104 21.25 6.98 -11.70
C ALA A 104 21.43 6.64 -13.19
N GLN A 105 22.67 6.35 -13.56
CA GLN A 105 23.06 5.85 -14.88
C GLN A 105 23.90 4.59 -14.73
N ALA A 106 23.87 3.72 -15.75
CA ALA A 106 24.75 2.57 -15.86
C ALA A 106 25.05 2.30 -17.34
N GLY A 107 26.17 1.65 -17.66
CA GLY A 107 26.44 1.22 -19.03
C GLY A 107 25.38 0.22 -19.52
N VAL A 108 25.00 0.32 -20.79
CA VAL A 108 24.14 -0.68 -21.44
C VAL A 108 24.84 -2.03 -21.44
N GLY A 109 24.13 -3.08 -21.03
CA GLY A 109 24.68 -4.43 -20.94
C GLY A 109 23.63 -5.44 -20.51
N ALA A 110 24.02 -6.72 -20.48
CA ALA A 110 23.11 -7.81 -20.14
C ALA A 110 22.56 -7.72 -18.69
N SER A 111 23.30 -7.04 -17.82
CA SER A 111 22.89 -6.74 -16.45
C SER A 111 23.34 -5.33 -16.06
N ALA A 112 22.48 -4.60 -15.34
CA ALA A 112 22.82 -3.31 -14.76
C ALA A 112 22.32 -3.23 -13.32
N ASN A 113 23.11 -2.56 -12.46
CA ASN A 113 22.74 -2.25 -11.09
C ASN A 113 22.86 -0.75 -10.88
N PHE A 114 21.81 -0.17 -10.32
CA PHE A 114 21.75 1.23 -9.98
C PHE A 114 21.70 1.35 -8.46
N SER A 115 22.50 2.27 -7.90
CA SER A 115 22.47 2.59 -6.48
C SER A 115 22.45 4.10 -6.31
N PHE A 116 21.45 4.60 -5.57
CA PHE A 116 21.28 6.03 -5.32
C PHE A 116 20.61 6.26 -3.97
N PRO A 117 20.74 7.45 -3.35
CA PRO A 117 20.18 7.70 -2.04
C PRO A 117 18.65 7.54 -1.99
N LEU A 118 18.13 6.90 -0.94
CA LEU A 118 16.69 6.88 -0.68
C LEU A 118 16.15 8.28 -0.36
N ALA A 119 16.99 9.12 0.26
CA ALA A 119 16.66 10.48 0.68
C ALA A 119 15.37 10.55 1.53
N LYS A 120 15.21 9.58 2.43
CA LYS A 120 14.03 9.43 3.30
C LYS A 120 13.73 10.74 4.06
N ASN A 121 12.44 11.07 4.19
CA ASN A 121 11.94 12.27 4.88
C ASN A 121 12.42 13.61 4.28
N SER A 122 12.88 13.61 3.03
CA SER A 122 13.23 14.83 2.29
C SER A 122 12.31 15.05 1.09
N ALA A 123 12.32 16.25 0.51
CA ALA A 123 11.60 16.56 -0.73
C ALA A 123 12.04 15.68 -1.92
N ASN A 124 13.22 15.07 -1.85
CA ASN A 124 13.77 14.17 -2.87
C ASN A 124 13.56 12.68 -2.53
N SER A 125 12.67 12.35 -1.59
CA SER A 125 12.44 10.96 -1.16
C SER A 125 12.01 10.05 -2.31
N ASN A 126 12.69 8.91 -2.42
CA ASN A 126 12.43 7.88 -3.43
C ASN A 126 11.51 6.76 -2.92
N LEU A 127 11.02 6.84 -1.67
CA LEU A 127 10.28 5.75 -1.01
C LEU A 127 9.00 5.30 -1.76
N PHE A 128 8.29 6.24 -2.39
CA PHE A 128 7.03 5.97 -3.09
C PHE A 128 7.12 6.21 -4.60
N LYS A 129 8.34 6.29 -5.13
CA LYS A 129 8.57 6.41 -6.58
C LYS A 129 8.49 5.04 -7.23
N LYS A 130 8.20 5.04 -8.53
CA LYS A 130 8.43 3.89 -9.41
C LYS A 130 9.65 4.16 -10.28
N PHE A 131 10.38 3.13 -10.63
CA PHE A 131 11.61 3.25 -11.41
C PHE A 131 11.43 2.66 -12.79
N THR A 132 11.90 3.38 -13.80
CA THR A 132 11.81 2.99 -15.21
C THR A 132 13.18 3.18 -15.86
N VAL A 133 13.64 2.19 -16.62
CA VAL A 133 14.88 2.30 -17.40
C VAL A 133 14.55 2.88 -18.77
N CYS A 134 15.33 3.90 -19.15
CA CYS A 134 15.27 4.56 -20.44
C CYS A 134 16.65 4.49 -21.13
N VAL A 135 16.66 4.65 -22.45
CA VAL A 135 17.87 4.86 -23.25
C VAL A 135 17.68 6.06 -24.16
N LYS A 136 18.76 6.74 -24.57
CA LYS A 136 18.66 7.78 -25.60
C LYS A 136 18.63 7.17 -27.00
N ARG A 137 17.68 7.61 -27.82
CA ARG A 137 17.56 7.28 -29.25
C ARG A 137 17.20 8.53 -30.02
N GLY A 138 18.00 8.89 -31.01
CA GLY A 138 17.89 10.19 -31.68
C GLY A 138 18.00 11.36 -30.70
N GLY A 139 18.78 11.23 -29.64
CA GLY A 139 18.91 12.23 -28.58
C GLY A 139 17.73 12.34 -27.60
N VAL A 140 16.68 11.52 -27.76
CA VAL A 140 15.48 11.54 -26.90
C VAL A 140 15.47 10.32 -25.98
N LEU A 141 15.20 10.54 -24.69
CA LEU A 141 15.01 9.45 -23.74
C LEU A 141 13.74 8.67 -24.06
N THR A 142 13.90 7.37 -24.30
CA THR A 142 12.82 6.43 -24.61
C THR A 142 12.78 5.32 -23.56
N PRO A 143 11.62 5.04 -22.94
CA PRO A 143 11.49 3.94 -21.98
C PRO A 143 11.72 2.59 -22.66
N VAL A 144 12.48 1.72 -22.00
CA VAL A 144 12.83 0.36 -22.47
C VAL A 144 12.51 -0.72 -21.45
N SER A 145 11.91 -0.35 -20.32
CA SER A 145 11.38 -1.27 -19.32
C SER A 145 10.01 -0.84 -18.83
N SER A 146 9.22 -1.80 -18.34
CA SER A 146 8.14 -1.53 -17.40
C SER A 146 8.68 -0.93 -16.10
N SER A 147 7.83 -0.16 -15.40
CA SER A 147 8.19 0.44 -14.12
C SER A 147 8.15 -0.57 -12.96
N ARG A 148 9.00 -0.39 -11.95
CA ARG A 148 8.98 -1.20 -10.71
C ARG A 148 9.01 -0.34 -9.45
N TYR A 149 8.26 -0.73 -8.43
CA TYR A 149 8.27 -0.11 -7.09
C TYR A 149 9.26 -0.81 -6.16
N LEU A 150 9.67 -0.10 -5.10
CA LEU A 150 10.35 -0.71 -3.96
C LEU A 150 9.51 -1.86 -3.38
N THR A 151 10.15 -2.99 -3.12
CA THR A 151 9.49 -4.21 -2.64
C THR A 151 9.67 -4.47 -1.15
N ASN A 152 10.56 -3.73 -0.49
CA ASN A 152 10.85 -3.85 0.94
C ASN A 152 10.77 -2.51 1.72
N PRO A 153 9.73 -1.66 1.54
CA PRO A 153 9.64 -0.38 2.24
C PRO A 153 9.66 -0.51 3.78
N GLU A 154 9.27 -1.66 4.31
CA GLU A 154 9.21 -1.99 5.74
C GLU A 154 10.58 -1.88 6.44
N VAL A 155 11.70 -2.01 5.72
CA VAL A 155 13.04 -1.83 6.31
C VAL A 155 13.26 -0.41 6.84
N THR A 156 12.40 0.54 6.46
CA THR A 156 12.45 1.93 6.93
C THR A 156 11.42 2.23 8.03
N ALA A 157 10.59 1.27 8.41
CA ALA A 157 9.57 1.47 9.43
C ALA A 157 10.22 1.65 10.82
N THR A 158 9.93 2.75 11.51
CA THR A 158 10.35 2.97 12.90
C THR A 158 9.42 2.29 13.90
N HIS A 159 8.19 1.99 13.48
CA HIS A 159 7.20 1.28 14.26
C HIS A 159 6.72 0.07 13.48
N THR A 160 6.81 -1.11 14.09
CA THR A 160 6.31 -2.35 13.52
C THR A 160 5.45 -3.06 14.55
N ALA A 161 4.45 -3.81 14.07
CA ALA A 161 3.61 -4.64 14.91
C ALA A 161 3.40 -5.98 14.21
N PRO A 162 3.59 -7.12 14.90
CA PRO A 162 3.29 -8.42 14.31
C PRO A 162 1.78 -8.53 14.08
N ARG A 163 1.36 -9.18 12.99
CA ARG A 163 -0.05 -9.41 12.71
C ARG A 163 -0.63 -10.43 13.70
N ALA A 164 -1.79 -10.13 14.29
CA ALA A 164 -2.55 -11.08 15.08
C ALA A 164 -3.19 -12.14 14.17
N VAL A 165 -2.80 -13.41 14.36
CA VAL A 165 -3.29 -14.54 13.56
C VAL A 165 -4.41 -15.33 14.24
N ALA A 166 -4.70 -15.04 15.51
CA ALA A 166 -5.69 -15.75 16.31
C ALA A 166 -6.79 -14.83 16.87
N GLY A 167 -7.89 -15.45 17.32
CA GLY A 167 -9.03 -14.79 17.97
C GLY A 167 -10.14 -14.33 17.01
N LYS A 168 -11.27 -13.90 17.60
CA LYS A 168 -12.43 -13.43 16.84
C LYS A 168 -12.10 -12.09 16.17
N LYS A 169 -12.36 -12.00 14.87
CA LYS A 169 -12.21 -10.80 14.02
C LYS A 169 -13.55 -10.11 13.84
N GLY A 170 -13.52 -8.82 13.50
CA GLY A 170 -14.64 -8.18 12.80
C GLY A 170 -15.66 -7.46 13.67
N LEU A 171 -15.23 -6.83 14.77
CA LEU A 171 -16.08 -5.88 15.48
C LEU A 171 -15.59 -4.45 15.25
N LEU A 172 -16.53 -3.57 14.93
CA LEU A 172 -16.42 -2.12 15.04
C LEU A 172 -17.04 -1.77 16.40
N PRO A 173 -16.25 -1.64 17.48
CA PRO A 173 -16.80 -1.42 18.80
C PRO A 173 -17.45 -0.03 18.88
N ALA A 174 -18.66 0.02 19.43
CA ALA A 174 -19.28 1.27 19.84
C ALA A 174 -18.42 1.93 20.93
N ALA A 175 -18.40 3.26 20.98
CA ALA A 175 -17.51 4.01 21.87
C ALA A 175 -17.74 3.66 23.36
N GLU A 176 -18.98 3.36 23.74
CA GLU A 176 -19.40 3.01 25.09
C GLU A 176 -18.75 1.71 25.59
N LEU A 177 -18.37 0.81 24.67
CA LEU A 177 -17.74 -0.47 25.01
C LEU A 177 -16.23 -0.35 25.29
N LEU A 178 -15.62 0.81 25.00
CA LEU A 178 -14.18 1.06 25.21
C LEU A 178 -13.83 1.34 26.68
N SER A 179 -14.80 1.81 27.47
CA SER A 179 -14.61 2.11 28.89
C SER A 179 -14.74 0.85 29.77
N GLY A 180 -15.52 -0.14 29.33
CA GLY A 180 -15.75 -1.41 30.04
C GLY A 180 -14.85 -2.58 29.60
N ASN A 181 -15.12 -3.76 30.15
CA ASN A 181 -14.38 -5.01 29.86
C ASN A 181 -15.11 -5.95 28.88
N SER A 182 -16.25 -5.53 28.32
CA SER A 182 -17.13 -6.38 27.51
C SER A 182 -16.43 -6.94 26.27
N LEU A 183 -15.60 -6.14 25.59
CA LEU A 183 -14.84 -6.58 24.42
C LEU A 183 -13.84 -7.69 24.77
N LYS A 184 -13.17 -7.56 25.92
CA LYS A 184 -12.27 -8.59 26.46
C LYS A 184 -13.02 -9.88 26.83
N GLN A 185 -14.18 -9.76 27.48
CA GLN A 185 -15.01 -10.91 27.88
C GLN A 185 -15.54 -11.69 26.67
N LEU A 186 -15.90 -11.00 25.58
CA LEU A 186 -16.35 -11.64 24.34
C LEU A 186 -15.24 -12.41 23.61
N GLY A 187 -13.98 -12.23 24.04
CA GLY A 187 -12.80 -12.87 23.45
C GLY A 187 -12.32 -12.22 22.17
N VAL A 188 -12.63 -10.93 21.99
CA VAL A 188 -12.20 -10.14 20.82
C VAL A 188 -10.69 -9.97 20.88
N LYS A 189 -10.02 -10.18 19.75
CA LYS A 189 -8.56 -9.98 19.61
C LYS A 189 -8.19 -9.08 18.45
N GLN A 190 -9.14 -8.79 17.56
CA GLN A 190 -8.92 -7.96 16.39
C GLN A 190 -10.12 -7.04 16.19
N SER A 191 -9.85 -5.75 16.05
CA SER A 191 -10.83 -4.71 15.81
C SER A 191 -10.45 -3.92 14.56
N ILE A 192 -11.45 -3.50 13.80
CA ILE A 192 -11.28 -2.55 12.71
C ILE A 192 -11.76 -1.19 13.21
N TYR A 193 -11.07 -0.12 12.86
CA TYR A 193 -11.49 1.23 13.22
C TYR A 193 -11.39 2.16 12.02
N ASN A 194 -12.51 2.74 11.61
CA ASN A 194 -12.57 3.63 10.46
C ASN A 194 -12.11 5.04 10.87
N VAL A 195 -11.16 5.60 10.12
CA VAL A 195 -10.63 6.94 10.33
C VAL A 195 -10.89 7.76 9.07
N LEU A 196 -11.74 8.76 9.18
CA LEU A 196 -12.04 9.68 8.08
C LEU A 196 -10.88 10.68 7.90
N LEU A 197 -10.31 10.72 6.69
CA LEU A 197 -9.15 11.57 6.37
C LEU A 197 -9.43 13.06 6.60
N GLY A 198 -10.59 13.55 6.16
CA GLY A 198 -11.02 14.93 6.35
C GLY A 198 -11.14 15.30 7.82
N SER A 199 -11.58 14.37 8.69
CA SER A 199 -11.66 14.62 10.13
C SER A 199 -10.27 14.80 10.73
N ILE A 200 -9.33 13.90 10.45
CA ILE A 200 -7.97 13.99 10.99
C ILE A 200 -7.16 15.16 10.41
N CYS A 201 -7.49 15.62 9.20
CA CYS A 201 -6.85 16.78 8.56
C CYS A 201 -7.56 18.11 8.86
N SER A 202 -8.68 18.10 9.57
CA SER A 202 -9.44 19.32 9.91
C SER A 202 -8.85 20.05 11.12
N ARG A 203 -9.10 21.36 11.25
CA ARG A 203 -8.90 22.16 12.48
C ARG A 203 -7.45 22.27 13.02
N GLY A 204 -6.49 21.53 12.47
CA GLY A 204 -5.07 21.58 12.81
C GLY A 204 -4.75 21.30 14.29
N GLY A 205 -3.53 21.65 14.70
CA GLY A 205 -3.08 21.57 16.10
C GLY A 205 -1.88 20.66 16.33
N ILE A 206 -1.59 19.73 15.40
CA ILE A 206 -0.37 18.92 15.43
C ILE A 206 0.36 19.08 14.10
N PRO A 207 1.49 19.82 14.06
CA PRO A 207 2.31 19.91 12.87
C PRO A 207 3.07 18.60 12.64
N TYR A 208 3.02 18.09 11.41
CA TYR A 208 3.76 16.90 10.99
C TYR A 208 4.49 17.15 9.68
N THR A 209 5.80 17.20 9.73
CA THR A 209 6.64 17.41 8.55
C THR A 209 6.91 16.09 7.84
N TYR A 210 6.45 15.98 6.61
CA TYR A 210 6.68 14.82 5.75
C TYR A 210 7.27 15.25 4.41
N ASN A 211 8.43 14.69 4.05
CA ASN A 211 9.18 15.01 2.83
C ASN A 211 9.35 16.52 2.57
N GLY A 212 9.69 17.28 3.61
CA GLY A 212 9.87 18.73 3.52
C GLY A 212 8.60 19.58 3.47
N LYS A 213 7.41 18.96 3.51
CA LYS A 213 6.13 19.65 3.61
C LYS A 213 5.52 19.44 4.99
N THR A 214 5.11 20.53 5.64
CA THR A 214 4.40 20.47 6.92
C THR A 214 2.91 20.31 6.69
N TYR A 215 2.35 19.25 7.25
CA TYR A 215 0.92 18.97 7.31
C TYR A 215 0.40 19.29 8.70
N GLN A 216 -0.89 19.57 8.81
CA GLN A 216 -1.54 19.84 10.08
C GLN A 216 -2.58 18.77 10.35
N PHE A 217 -2.47 18.09 11.48
CA PHE A 217 -3.46 17.13 11.95
C PHE A 217 -4.26 17.71 13.12
N SER A 218 -5.52 17.32 13.18
CA SER A 218 -6.47 17.71 14.22
C SER A 218 -6.03 17.16 15.57
N SER A 219 -5.59 18.03 16.50
CA SER A 219 -5.21 17.57 17.84
C SER A 219 -6.34 16.85 18.57
N GLY A 220 -7.58 17.34 18.41
CA GLY A 220 -8.78 16.73 18.99
C GLY A 220 -9.09 15.34 18.44
N MET A 221 -9.02 15.15 17.11
CA MET A 221 -9.27 13.82 16.52
C MET A 221 -8.15 12.84 16.86
N ILE A 222 -6.89 13.28 16.86
CA ILE A 222 -5.76 12.43 17.24
C ILE A 222 -5.89 11.99 18.70
N ALA A 223 -6.26 12.90 19.62
CA ALA A 223 -6.48 12.54 21.03
C ALA A 223 -7.59 11.49 21.22
N GLN A 224 -8.67 11.55 20.42
CA GLN A 224 -9.73 10.53 20.46
C GLN A 224 -9.23 9.17 19.96
N LEU A 225 -8.44 9.16 18.88
CA LEU A 225 -7.83 7.92 18.36
C LEU A 225 -6.85 7.33 19.37
N ASP A 226 -6.02 8.16 20.00
CA ASP A 226 -5.08 7.73 21.05
C ASP A 226 -5.83 7.08 22.22
N TYR A 227 -6.92 7.69 22.68
CA TYR A 227 -7.77 7.09 23.71
C TYR A 227 -8.36 5.75 23.26
N ALA A 228 -9.00 5.68 22.08
CA ALA A 228 -9.63 4.46 21.60
C ALA A 228 -8.62 3.32 21.38
N PHE A 229 -7.48 3.61 20.75
CA PHE A 229 -6.47 2.62 20.42
C PHE A 229 -5.72 2.14 21.66
N SER A 230 -5.34 3.04 22.57
CA SER A 230 -4.67 2.65 23.82
C SER A 230 -5.56 1.76 24.68
N ARG A 231 -6.86 2.04 24.77
CA ARG A 231 -7.84 1.21 25.52
C ARG A 231 -8.00 -0.17 24.90
N MET A 232 -8.17 -0.27 23.59
CA MET A 232 -8.25 -1.57 22.90
C MET A 232 -6.95 -2.37 23.05
N ASN A 233 -5.79 -1.73 22.88
CA ASN A 233 -4.49 -2.37 23.04
C ASN A 233 -4.29 -2.87 24.48
N ALA A 234 -4.70 -2.10 25.50
CA ALA A 234 -4.64 -2.51 26.92
C ALA A 234 -5.52 -3.74 27.23
N GLN A 235 -6.56 -3.99 26.43
CA GLN A 235 -7.39 -5.18 26.52
C GLN A 235 -6.83 -6.37 25.71
N GLY A 236 -5.68 -6.21 25.05
CA GLY A 236 -5.06 -7.21 24.20
C GLY A 236 -5.76 -7.37 22.84
N ILE A 237 -6.39 -6.29 22.36
CA ILE A 237 -7.05 -6.24 21.05
C ILE A 237 -6.11 -5.51 20.09
N GLN A 238 -5.77 -6.15 18.97
CA GLN A 238 -5.05 -5.48 17.89
C GLN A 238 -6.04 -4.67 17.04
N VAL A 239 -5.73 -3.39 16.85
CA VAL A 239 -6.52 -2.47 16.04
C VAL A 239 -5.94 -2.37 14.63
N THR A 240 -6.80 -2.49 13.62
CA THR A 240 -6.51 -2.15 12.23
C THR A 240 -7.26 -0.88 11.86
N ALA A 241 -6.53 0.23 11.71
CA ALA A 241 -7.12 1.49 11.26
C ALA A 241 -7.35 1.45 9.74
N VAL A 242 -8.56 1.83 9.30
CA VAL A 242 -8.92 1.94 7.89
C VAL A 242 -9.05 3.42 7.58
N LEU A 243 -8.14 3.93 6.74
CA LEU A 243 -8.21 5.30 6.27
C LEU A 243 -9.29 5.39 5.20
N LEU A 244 -10.29 6.22 5.45
CA LEU A 244 -11.44 6.40 4.58
C LEU A 244 -11.50 7.81 4.03
N ALA A 245 -11.96 7.87 2.79
CA ALA A 245 -12.40 9.09 2.18
C ALA A 245 -13.66 9.63 2.86
N ASN A 246 -13.74 10.94 3.06
CA ASN A 246 -14.96 11.57 3.52
C ASN A 246 -16.02 11.47 2.40
N PRO A 247 -17.23 10.98 2.70
CA PRO A 247 -18.33 11.03 1.75
C PRO A 247 -18.55 12.46 1.25
N GLY A 248 -18.66 12.64 -0.07
CA GLY A 248 -18.88 13.96 -0.67
C GLY A 248 -17.65 14.88 -0.75
N ASP A 249 -16.47 14.44 -0.28
CA ASP A 249 -15.23 15.21 -0.44
C ASP A 249 -14.47 14.76 -1.70
N PRO A 250 -14.46 15.57 -2.79
CA PRO A 250 -13.79 15.20 -4.01
C PRO A 250 -12.26 15.38 -3.91
N SER A 251 -11.71 15.98 -2.85
CA SER A 251 -10.29 16.33 -2.73
C SER A 251 -9.35 15.12 -2.88
N ILE A 252 -9.86 13.94 -2.53
CA ILE A 252 -9.17 12.63 -2.61
C ILE A 252 -9.69 11.74 -3.74
N VAL A 253 -10.70 12.20 -4.49
CA VAL A 253 -11.16 11.57 -5.73
C VAL A 253 -10.34 12.15 -6.89
N HIS A 254 -9.81 11.27 -7.73
CA HIS A 254 -9.07 11.67 -8.93
C HIS A 254 -9.87 12.69 -9.75
N PRO A 255 -9.28 13.80 -10.24
CA PRO A 255 -10.03 14.86 -10.92
C PRO A 255 -10.89 14.37 -12.09
N LEU A 256 -10.39 13.42 -12.88
CA LEU A 256 -11.12 12.82 -14.00
C LEU A 256 -12.17 11.76 -13.59
N SER A 257 -12.30 11.47 -12.30
CA SER A 257 -13.25 10.50 -11.74
C SER A 257 -14.32 11.20 -10.89
N ARG A 258 -14.33 12.53 -10.86
CA ARG A 258 -15.40 13.35 -10.29
C ARG A 258 -16.50 13.39 -11.35
N GLY A 259 -17.68 12.86 -11.04
CA GLY A 259 -18.82 12.78 -11.95
C GLY A 259 -19.33 14.15 -12.37
#